data_AF-A0A8H2XKA0-F1
#
_entry.id   AF-A0A8H2XKA0-F1
#
_cell.length_a   1.000
_cell.length_b   1.000
_cell.length_c   1.000
_cell.angle_alpha   90.00
_cell.angle_beta   90.00
_cell.angle_gamma   90.00
#
_symmetry.space_group_name_H-M   'P 1'
#
loop_
_entity.id
_entity.type
_entity.pdbx_description
1 polymer ?
#
loop_
_entity_poly.entity_id
_entity_poly.type
_entity_poly.pdbx_seq_one_letter_code
_entity_poly.pdbx_strand_id
1 'polypeptide(L)'
;MSFTPLFALTPRPHRTLVPSTSSRKQHIRFTYDLLHVCLQRGDLIRARRAWAVLVKCPEIDWRTLWAVGLALIPGRVGNESSRATREHVNYLKRVKLQIPHLQETLLKETVLALIDLGEYQEALDELDLYIVTMPFDQNPVLHLYAGMLWLFTSQPQTEAPMDSRSKGLDKPDILDISNWNVPRVAAAKRHFRRAIALDPGNGFARGWLDRLGCDTIENQPVMSGPRATEDEDEEEGESKEGQDIIMARDEDHDLIALPTNMDIDSDDDDLDSARPSKRPRGHTE
;
A
#
# COMPACT_ATOMS: atom_id res chain seq x y z
N MET A 1 -4.72 -8.33 17.28
CA MET A 1 -5.36 -7.01 17.05
C MET A 1 -6.46 -7.22 16.02
N SER A 2 -7.72 -7.13 16.44
CA SER A 2 -8.86 -7.25 15.55
C SER A 2 -8.91 -6.03 14.63
N PHE A 3 -8.71 -6.23 13.33
CA PHE A 3 -9.20 -5.29 12.33
C PHE A 3 -10.72 -5.24 12.55
N THR A 4 -11.20 -4.30 13.37
CA THR A 4 -12.54 -3.75 13.20
C THR A 4 -12.61 -3.45 11.72
N PRO A 5 -13.50 -4.09 10.95
CA PRO A 5 -13.61 -3.78 9.54
C PRO A 5 -13.75 -2.26 9.46
N LEU A 6 -12.80 -1.58 8.81
CA LEU A 6 -12.92 -0.16 8.45
C LEU A 6 -14.15 0.09 7.55
N PHE A 7 -14.95 -0.94 7.29
CA PHE A 7 -16.35 -0.91 6.94
C PHE A 7 -17.30 -0.68 8.14
N ALA A 8 -16.86 -0.03 9.21
CA ALA A 8 -17.75 0.90 9.92
C ALA A 8 -18.09 2.03 8.94
N LEU A 9 -18.83 1.68 7.89
CA LEU A 9 -19.58 2.57 7.04
C LEU A 9 -20.38 3.37 8.05
N THR A 10 -19.91 4.58 8.37
CA THR A 10 -20.74 5.57 9.06
C THR A 10 -22.09 5.49 8.34
N PRO A 11 -23.17 5.08 9.03
CA PRO A 11 -24.46 4.92 8.39
C PRO A 11 -24.72 6.25 7.71
N ARG A 12 -24.68 6.26 6.37
CA ARG A 12 -24.93 7.50 5.63
C ARG A 12 -26.29 7.97 6.13
N PRO A 13 -26.39 9.20 6.67
CA PRO A 13 -27.65 9.70 7.19
C PRO A 13 -28.71 9.45 6.13
N HIS A 14 -29.83 8.89 6.57
CA HIS A 14 -30.93 8.45 5.71
C HIS A 14 -31.33 9.57 4.74
N ARG A 15 -30.72 9.56 3.55
CA ARG A 15 -31.37 9.57 2.25
C ARG A 15 -32.58 10.52 2.14
N THR A 16 -32.45 11.80 2.46
CA THR A 16 -33.32 12.84 1.86
C THR A 16 -32.80 13.13 0.45
N LEU A 17 -32.85 12.11 -0.42
CA LEU A 17 -32.38 12.26 -1.78
C LEU A 17 -33.54 12.68 -2.65
N VAL A 18 -33.44 13.94 -3.08
CA VAL A 18 -34.02 14.39 -4.33
C VAL A 18 -33.81 13.27 -5.37
N PRO A 19 -34.88 12.73 -5.98
CA PRO A 19 -34.75 11.66 -6.95
C PRO A 19 -33.75 12.10 -8.02
N SER A 20 -32.65 11.37 -8.14
CA SER A 20 -31.72 11.56 -9.24
C SER A 20 -32.49 11.31 -10.52
N THR A 21 -32.71 12.36 -11.32
CA THR A 21 -33.63 12.38 -12.46
C THR A 21 -33.28 11.44 -13.61
N SER A 22 -32.13 10.76 -13.54
CA SER A 22 -31.65 9.86 -14.59
C SER A 22 -31.71 8.39 -14.16
N SER A 23 -32.37 7.56 -14.97
CA SER A 23 -32.42 6.09 -14.82
C SER A 23 -31.02 5.48 -14.64
N ARG A 24 -30.02 5.98 -15.38
CA ARG A 24 -28.63 5.53 -15.30
C ARG A 24 -28.03 5.72 -13.91
N LYS A 25 -28.25 6.88 -13.28
CA LYS A 25 -27.78 7.16 -11.91
C LYS A 25 -28.41 6.22 -10.89
N GLN A 26 -29.68 5.87 -11.08
CA GLN A 26 -30.36 4.89 -10.23
C GLN A 26 -29.77 3.48 -10.39
N HIS A 27 -29.39 3.06 -11.61
CA HIS A 27 -28.76 1.76 -11.86
C HIS A 27 -27.35 1.67 -11.28
N ILE A 28 -26.53 2.72 -11.45
CA ILE A 28 -25.21 2.82 -10.84
C ILE A 28 -25.31 2.67 -9.34
N ARG A 29 -26.25 3.41 -8.74
CA ARG A 29 -26.52 3.35 -7.31
C ARG A 29 -26.96 1.97 -6.84
N PHE A 30 -27.89 1.35 -7.54
CA PHE A 30 -28.35 0.01 -7.20
C PHE A 30 -27.21 -1.01 -7.27
N THR A 31 -26.39 -0.94 -8.32
CA THR A 31 -25.21 -1.80 -8.47
C THR A 31 -24.20 -1.58 -7.33
N TYR A 32 -24.01 -0.33 -6.89
CA TYR A 32 -23.15 0.00 -5.76
C TYR A 32 -23.70 -0.52 -4.42
N ASP A 33 -25.01 -0.37 -4.17
CA ASP A 33 -25.67 -0.91 -2.98
C ASP A 33 -25.57 -2.46 -2.99
N LEU A 34 -25.78 -3.10 -4.15
CA LEU A 34 -25.65 -4.55 -4.33
C LEU A 34 -24.21 -5.05 -4.05
N LEU A 35 -23.20 -4.32 -4.51
CA LEU A 35 -21.79 -4.64 -4.22
C LEU A 35 -21.53 -4.72 -2.71
N HIS A 36 -21.96 -3.71 -1.96
CA HIS A 36 -21.78 -3.67 -0.50
C HIS A 36 -22.53 -4.80 0.21
N VAL A 37 -23.75 -5.11 -0.21
CA VAL A 37 -24.51 -6.24 0.33
C VAL A 37 -23.80 -7.58 0.03
N CYS A 38 -23.21 -7.74 -1.15
CA CYS A 38 -22.47 -8.95 -1.50
C CYS A 38 -21.17 -9.07 -0.68
N LEU A 39 -20.46 -7.97 -0.44
CA LEU A 39 -19.28 -7.93 0.43
C LEU A 39 -19.63 -8.31 1.88
N GLN A 40 -20.71 -7.74 2.43
CA GLN A 40 -21.18 -8.07 3.79
C GLN A 40 -21.58 -9.54 3.96
N ARG A 41 -22.08 -10.16 2.89
CA ARG A 41 -22.46 -11.58 2.87
C ARG A 41 -21.29 -12.52 2.56
N GLY A 42 -20.14 -11.99 2.16
CA GLY A 42 -19.00 -12.79 1.68
C GLY A 42 -19.20 -13.42 0.30
N ASP A 43 -20.20 -13.01 -0.49
CA ASP A 43 -20.39 -13.50 -1.87
C ASP A 43 -19.47 -12.73 -2.83
N LEU A 44 -18.19 -13.11 -2.83
CA LEU A 44 -17.14 -12.47 -3.62
C LEU A 44 -17.34 -12.64 -5.13
N ILE A 45 -18.06 -13.67 -5.58
CA ILE A 45 -18.30 -13.89 -7.02
C ILE A 45 -19.27 -12.83 -7.54
N ARG A 46 -20.40 -12.61 -6.85
CA ARG A 46 -21.35 -11.55 -7.24
C ARG A 46 -20.77 -10.16 -7.03
N ALA A 47 -20.02 -9.96 -5.96
CA ALA A 47 -19.35 -8.70 -5.68
C ALA A 47 -18.37 -8.32 -6.81
N ARG A 48 -17.55 -9.27 -7.30
CA ARG A 48 -16.63 -9.03 -8.43
C ARG A 48 -17.37 -8.67 -9.73
N ARG A 49 -18.50 -9.30 -10.01
CA ARG A 49 -19.33 -8.97 -11.18
C ARG A 49 -19.90 -7.55 -11.08
N ALA A 50 -20.45 -7.18 -9.93
CA ALA A 50 -20.95 -5.83 -9.68
C ALA A 50 -19.82 -4.79 -9.82
N TRP A 51 -18.66 -5.07 -9.24
CA TRP A 51 -17.47 -4.23 -9.36
C TRP A 51 -17.01 -4.04 -10.81
N ALA A 52 -16.95 -5.11 -11.60
CA ALA A 52 -16.57 -5.04 -13.01
C ALA A 52 -17.51 -4.15 -13.85
N VAL A 53 -18.80 -4.06 -13.48
CA VAL A 53 -19.75 -3.12 -14.10
C VAL A 53 -19.49 -1.69 -13.64
N LEU A 54 -19.23 -1.48 -12.34
CA LEU A 54 -18.99 -0.16 -11.76
C LEU A 54 -17.71 0.49 -12.30
N VAL A 55 -16.61 -0.25 -12.40
CA VAL A 55 -15.32 0.30 -12.90
C VAL A 55 -15.39 0.76 -14.36
N LYS A 56 -16.33 0.22 -15.16
CA LYS A 56 -16.56 0.65 -16.54
C LYS A 56 -17.40 1.92 -16.65
N CYS A 57 -17.99 2.39 -15.56
CA CYS A 57 -18.84 3.57 -15.56
C CYS A 57 -18.00 4.83 -15.32
N PRO A 58 -17.99 5.83 -16.24
CA PRO A 58 -17.18 7.04 -16.11
C PRO A 58 -17.60 7.93 -14.92
N GLU A 59 -18.82 7.75 -14.39
CA GLU A 59 -19.31 8.49 -13.23
C GLU A 59 -18.67 8.04 -11.91
N ILE A 60 -17.98 6.90 -11.91
CA ILE A 60 -17.39 6.31 -10.72
C ILE A 60 -15.88 6.48 -10.80
N ASP A 61 -15.34 7.28 -9.88
CA ASP A 61 -13.90 7.33 -9.70
C ASP A 61 -13.44 6.07 -8.94
N TRP A 62 -13.02 5.05 -9.70
CA TRP A 62 -12.52 3.80 -9.15
C TRP A 62 -11.30 4.04 -8.24
N ARG A 63 -10.55 5.13 -8.42
CA ARG A 63 -9.38 5.47 -7.59
C ARG A 63 -9.78 5.71 -6.14
N THR A 64 -10.95 6.28 -5.89
CA THR A 64 -11.49 6.47 -4.52
C THR A 64 -11.95 5.16 -3.88
N LEU A 65 -12.12 4.11 -4.68
CA LEU A 65 -12.69 2.82 -4.28
C LEU A 65 -11.63 1.68 -4.33
N TRP A 66 -10.34 2.00 -4.34
CA TRP A 66 -9.27 1.00 -4.39
C TRP A 66 -9.37 -0.03 -3.25
N ALA A 67 -9.77 0.38 -2.05
CA ALA A 67 -9.95 -0.51 -0.90
C ALA A 67 -11.06 -1.56 -1.14
N VAL A 68 -12.07 -1.21 -1.94
CA VAL A 68 -13.11 -2.15 -2.36
C VAL A 68 -12.53 -3.18 -3.33
N GLY A 69 -11.69 -2.74 -4.28
CA GLY A 69 -10.96 -3.64 -5.15
C GLY A 69 -10.06 -4.62 -4.38
N LEU A 70 -9.38 -4.14 -3.34
CA LEU A 70 -8.57 -4.98 -2.45
C LEU A 70 -9.42 -6.02 -1.73
N ALA A 71 -10.58 -5.63 -1.19
CA ALA A 71 -11.50 -6.53 -0.47
C ALA A 71 -12.14 -7.62 -1.36
N LEU A 72 -12.09 -7.46 -2.68
CA LEU A 72 -12.60 -8.44 -3.65
C LEU A 72 -11.58 -9.53 -3.99
N ILE A 73 -10.31 -9.33 -3.64
CA ILE A 73 -9.26 -10.33 -3.86
C ILE A 73 -9.50 -11.46 -2.86
N PRO A 74 -9.56 -12.72 -3.31
CA PRO A 74 -9.75 -13.84 -2.40
C PRO A 74 -8.59 -13.88 -1.40
N GLY A 75 -8.92 -13.81 -0.11
CA GLY A 75 -7.98 -14.08 0.98
C GLY A 75 -7.51 -15.54 0.98
N ARG A 76 -6.49 -15.83 1.78
CA ARG A 76 -6.02 -17.21 1.97
C ARG A 76 -7.13 -18.04 2.59
N VAL A 77 -7.58 -19.08 1.89
CA VAL A 77 -8.58 -20.02 2.40
C VAL A 77 -7.83 -21.02 3.30
N GLY A 78 -7.73 -20.72 4.59
CA GLY A 78 -7.04 -21.58 5.55
C GLY A 78 -7.19 -21.10 6.98
N ASN A 79 -6.94 -22.00 7.94
CA ASN A 79 -6.99 -21.74 9.39
C ASN A 79 -5.84 -20.85 9.89
N GLU A 80 -5.00 -20.36 8.98
CA GLU A 80 -3.90 -19.47 9.29
C GLU A 80 -4.44 -18.05 9.39
N SER A 81 -4.10 -17.36 10.49
CA SER A 81 -4.52 -16.01 10.82
C SER A 81 -4.11 -14.93 9.80
N SER A 82 -3.36 -15.31 8.75
CA SER A 82 -2.84 -14.39 7.75
C SER A 82 -3.87 -14.11 6.66
N ARG A 83 -4.19 -12.83 6.49
CA ARG A 83 -5.27 -12.36 5.60
C ARG A 83 -4.79 -12.02 4.20
N ALA A 84 -3.51 -11.66 4.06
CA ALA A 84 -2.94 -11.22 2.80
C ALA A 84 -2.53 -12.40 1.90
N THR A 85 -2.73 -12.24 0.59
CA THR A 85 -2.16 -13.11 -0.45
C THR A 85 -1.21 -12.31 -1.32
N ARG A 86 -0.33 -12.97 -2.07
CA ARG A 86 0.57 -12.29 -3.03
C ARG A 86 -0.19 -11.44 -4.06
N GLU A 87 -1.41 -11.83 -4.39
CA GLU A 87 -2.30 -11.04 -5.26
C GLU A 87 -2.68 -9.69 -4.65
N HIS A 88 -2.86 -9.62 -3.32
CA HIS A 88 -3.12 -8.36 -2.62
C HIS A 88 -1.95 -7.39 -2.76
N VAL A 89 -0.72 -7.88 -2.53
CA VAL A 89 0.50 -7.07 -2.70
C VAL A 89 0.63 -6.59 -4.15
N ASN A 90 0.46 -7.49 -5.13
CA ASN A 90 0.53 -7.12 -6.55
C ASN A 90 -0.56 -6.13 -6.97
N TYR A 91 -1.74 -6.20 -6.36
CA TYR A 91 -2.79 -5.20 -6.57
C TYR A 91 -2.39 -3.85 -5.98
N LEU A 92 -1.92 -3.81 -4.72
CA LEU A 92 -1.50 -2.58 -4.06
C LEU A 92 -0.34 -1.90 -4.80
N LYS A 93 0.66 -2.65 -5.26
CA LYS A 93 1.77 -2.12 -6.08
C LYS A 93 1.26 -1.47 -7.37
N ARG A 94 0.30 -2.10 -8.06
CA ARG A 94 -0.33 -1.52 -9.28
C ARG A 94 -1.14 -0.27 -8.98
N VAL A 95 -1.93 -0.27 -7.91
CA VAL A 95 -2.75 0.88 -7.49
C VAL A 95 -1.86 2.06 -7.07
N LYS A 96 -0.75 1.81 -6.38
CA LYS A 96 0.22 2.83 -5.96
C LYS A 96 0.81 3.62 -7.12
N LEU A 97 1.05 2.96 -8.26
CA LEU A 97 1.50 3.63 -9.48
C LEU A 97 0.42 4.51 -10.11
N GLN A 98 -0.85 4.16 -9.94
CA GLN A 98 -1.98 4.86 -10.56
C GLN A 98 -2.53 6.01 -9.69
N ILE A 99 -2.26 6.01 -8.39
CA ILE A 99 -2.83 6.97 -7.42
C ILE A 99 -1.71 7.62 -6.59
N PRO A 100 -1.02 8.66 -7.13
CA PRO A 100 0.15 9.25 -6.47
C PRO A 100 -0.18 9.95 -5.14
N HIS A 101 -1.36 10.54 -4.99
CA HIS A 101 -1.75 11.28 -3.79
C HIS A 101 -2.07 10.40 -2.57
N LEU A 102 -2.29 9.09 -2.76
CA LEU A 102 -2.52 8.13 -1.67
C LEU A 102 -1.33 7.18 -1.45
N GLN A 103 -0.15 7.50 -2.00
CA GLN A 103 1.01 6.61 -1.91
C GLN A 103 1.41 6.28 -0.47
N GLU A 104 1.25 7.20 0.48
CA GLU A 104 1.56 6.95 1.89
C GLU A 104 0.67 5.85 2.47
N THR A 105 -0.64 5.97 2.29
CA THR A 105 -1.61 4.97 2.75
C THR A 105 -1.40 3.64 2.04
N LEU A 106 -1.19 3.66 0.72
CA LEU A 106 -0.93 2.45 -0.05
C LEU A 106 0.38 1.77 0.35
N LEU A 107 1.42 2.54 0.68
CA LEU A 107 2.69 2.00 1.18
C LEU A 107 2.49 1.32 2.54
N LYS A 108 1.76 1.96 3.48
CA LYS A 108 1.43 1.35 4.78
C LYS A 108 0.74 0.01 4.61
N GLU A 109 -0.30 -0.04 3.78
CA GLU A 109 -1.05 -1.29 3.51
C GLU A 109 -0.19 -2.34 2.80
N THR A 110 0.71 -1.92 1.89
CA THR A 110 1.63 -2.85 1.20
C THR A 110 2.59 -3.50 2.19
N VAL A 111 3.17 -2.71 3.10
CA VAL A 111 4.07 -3.20 4.14
C VAL A 111 3.35 -4.15 5.09
N LEU A 112 2.13 -3.81 5.53
CA LEU A 112 1.32 -4.71 6.36
C LEU A 112 0.97 -6.01 5.64
N ALA A 113 0.64 -5.96 4.35
CA ALA A 113 0.36 -7.16 3.56
C ALA A 113 1.61 -8.06 3.41
N LEU A 114 2.81 -7.48 3.27
CA LEU A 114 4.07 -8.23 3.23
C LEU A 114 4.42 -8.84 4.59
N ILE A 115 4.15 -8.12 5.69
CA ILE A 115 4.30 -8.64 7.06
C ILE A 115 3.37 -9.84 7.29
N ASP A 116 2.11 -9.75 6.88
CA ASP A 116 1.15 -10.84 6.97
C ASP A 116 1.62 -12.08 6.18
N LEU A 117 2.26 -11.88 5.02
CA LEU A 117 2.86 -12.96 4.22
C LEU A 117 4.15 -13.55 4.84
N GLY A 118 4.74 -12.89 5.84
CA GLY A 118 6.02 -13.27 6.44
C GLY A 118 7.23 -12.86 5.58
N GLU A 119 7.04 -12.03 4.56
CA GLU A 119 8.09 -11.56 3.65
C GLU A 119 8.73 -10.27 4.19
N TYR A 120 9.34 -10.36 5.37
CA TYR A 120 9.86 -9.19 6.09
C TYR A 120 11.00 -8.46 5.38
N GLN A 121 11.81 -9.18 4.57
CA GLN A 121 12.89 -8.55 3.81
C GLN A 121 12.33 -7.68 2.67
N GLU A 122 11.37 -8.19 1.89
CA GLU A 122 10.74 -7.39 0.84
C GLU A 122 9.97 -6.20 1.42
N ALA A 123 9.33 -6.37 2.59
CA ALA A 123 8.68 -5.28 3.31
C ALA A 123 9.67 -4.16 3.68
N LEU A 124 10.88 -4.54 4.12
CA LEU A 124 11.94 -3.62 4.50
C LEU A 124 12.53 -2.93 3.27
N ASP A 125 12.81 -3.66 2.19
CA ASP A 125 13.34 -3.10 0.94
C ASP A 125 12.38 -2.07 0.33
N GLU A 126 11.08 -2.39 0.29
CA GLU A 126 10.04 -1.45 -0.14
C GLU A 126 9.99 -0.23 0.79
N LEU A 127 10.06 -0.42 2.11
CA LEU A 127 9.97 0.69 3.03
C LEU A 127 11.20 1.62 2.93
N ASP A 128 12.40 1.06 2.88
CA ASP A 128 13.66 1.81 2.77
C ASP A 128 13.75 2.60 1.47
N LEU A 129 13.20 2.06 0.37
CA LEU A 129 13.13 2.75 -0.91
C LEU A 129 12.34 4.07 -0.82
N TYR A 130 11.23 4.08 -0.07
CA TYR A 130 10.34 5.25 -0.01
C TYR A 130 10.59 6.16 1.19
N ILE A 131 11.11 5.65 2.31
CA ILE A 131 11.17 6.40 3.57
C ILE A 131 12.07 7.64 3.51
N VAL A 132 13.05 7.67 2.60
CA VAL A 132 13.96 8.82 2.40
C VAL A 132 13.30 9.92 1.57
N THR A 133 12.26 9.61 0.82
CA THR A 133 11.59 10.57 -0.06
C THR A 133 10.49 11.33 0.67
N MET A 134 10.34 12.63 0.40
CA MET A 134 9.18 13.40 0.85
C MET A 134 7.96 12.99 0.01
N PRO A 135 6.78 12.75 0.61
CA PRO A 135 6.36 13.09 1.98
C PRO A 135 6.55 11.98 3.03
N PHE A 136 7.11 10.82 2.68
CA PHE A 136 7.13 9.64 3.56
C PHE A 136 8.04 9.81 4.78
N ASP A 137 9.12 10.57 4.66
CA ASP A 137 10.05 10.88 5.77
C ASP A 137 9.40 11.67 6.92
N GLN A 138 8.24 12.31 6.69
CA GLN A 138 7.54 13.05 7.75
C GLN A 138 6.58 12.18 8.56
N ASN A 139 6.48 10.90 8.24
CA ASN A 139 5.48 10.02 8.82
C ASN A 139 6.06 9.17 9.97
N PRO A 140 5.69 9.45 11.24
CA PRO A 140 6.22 8.70 12.38
C PRO A 140 5.83 7.22 12.32
N VAL A 141 4.67 6.88 11.75
CA VAL A 141 4.17 5.50 11.68
C VAL A 141 5.02 4.64 10.73
N LEU A 142 5.50 5.20 9.61
CA LEU A 142 6.37 4.48 8.70
C LEU A 142 7.73 4.19 9.34
N HIS A 143 8.28 5.16 10.07
CA HIS A 143 9.50 4.93 10.85
C HIS A 143 9.30 3.91 11.98
N LEU A 144 8.12 3.84 12.60
CA LEU A 144 7.81 2.77 13.54
C LEU A 144 7.86 1.39 12.87
N TYR A 145 7.21 1.23 11.71
CA TYR A 145 7.23 -0.04 10.97
C TYR A 145 8.66 -0.41 10.56
N ALA A 146 9.45 0.54 10.06
CA ALA A 146 10.86 0.32 9.72
C ALA A 146 11.66 -0.13 10.95
N GLY A 147 11.52 0.58 12.07
CA GLY A 147 12.19 0.24 13.32
C GLY A 147 11.85 -1.17 13.78
N MET A 148 10.57 -1.56 13.76
CA MET A 148 10.14 -2.90 14.13
C MET A 148 10.63 -3.98 13.17
N LEU A 149 10.62 -3.74 11.85
CA LEU A 149 11.11 -4.68 10.84
C LEU A 149 12.63 -4.91 10.96
N TRP A 150 13.40 -3.83 11.12
CA TRP A 150 14.83 -3.91 11.40
C TRP A 150 15.11 -4.69 12.68
N LEU A 151 14.30 -4.46 13.72
CA LEU A 151 14.44 -5.17 14.98
C LEU A 151 14.12 -6.66 14.84
N PHE A 152 13.02 -6.99 14.18
CA PHE A 152 12.60 -8.37 13.94
C PHE A 152 13.68 -9.14 13.14
N THR A 153 14.20 -8.52 12.09
CA THR A 153 15.25 -9.12 11.26
C THR A 153 16.62 -9.14 11.93
N SER A 154 16.84 -8.39 13.01
CA SER A 154 18.07 -8.42 13.81
C SER A 154 18.15 -9.61 14.76
N GLN A 155 17.01 -10.24 15.06
CA GLN A 155 16.95 -11.40 15.94
C GLN A 155 17.77 -12.54 15.33
N PRO A 156 18.56 -13.25 16.15
CA PRO A 156 19.19 -14.48 15.68
C PRO A 156 18.08 -15.45 15.27
N GLN A 157 18.13 -15.93 14.02
CA GLN A 157 17.27 -17.02 13.59
C GLN A 157 17.57 -18.16 14.56
N THR A 158 16.60 -18.46 15.42
CA THR A 158 16.75 -19.49 16.45
C THR A 158 16.71 -20.83 15.71
N GLU A 159 17.86 -21.21 15.15
CA GLU A 159 18.19 -22.58 14.76
C GLU A 159 18.10 -23.39 16.04
N ALA A 160 16.91 -23.93 16.34
CA ALA A 160 16.55 -24.46 17.65
C ALA A 160 17.62 -25.42 18.20
N PRO A 161 18.36 -25.03 19.26
CA PRO A 161 19.00 -26.02 20.09
C PRO A 161 17.92 -26.48 21.05
N MET A 162 17.31 -27.63 20.75
CA MET A 162 16.68 -28.40 21.82
C MET A 162 17.74 -28.60 22.92
N ASP A 163 17.35 -28.36 24.17
CA ASP A 163 18.15 -28.60 25.38
C ASP A 163 19.05 -27.44 25.87
N SER A 164 18.45 -26.41 26.45
CA SER A 164 19.05 -25.74 27.62
C SER A 164 17.99 -25.16 28.56
N ARG A 165 17.46 -26.01 29.45
CA ARG A 165 16.77 -25.56 30.67
C ARG A 165 17.77 -24.84 31.58
N SER A 166 17.87 -23.52 31.50
CA SER A 166 18.46 -22.72 32.59
C SER A 166 17.37 -21.95 33.32
N LYS A 167 17.04 -22.46 34.51
CA LYS A 167 16.40 -21.74 35.60
C LYS A 167 17.30 -20.57 36.04
N GLY A 168 16.72 -19.39 36.26
CA GLY A 168 17.34 -18.29 37.01
C GLY A 168 16.76 -16.93 36.62
N LEU A 169 15.70 -16.45 37.29
CA LEU A 169 15.70 -15.61 38.49
C LEU A 169 15.83 -14.10 38.17
N ASP A 170 14.67 -13.44 38.10
CA ASP A 170 14.35 -12.07 38.56
C ASP A 170 15.36 -10.94 38.27
N LYS A 171 15.67 -10.68 37.00
CA LYS A 171 16.22 -9.39 36.57
C LYS A 171 15.20 -8.63 35.72
N PRO A 172 15.17 -7.28 35.81
CA PRO A 172 14.27 -6.47 35.00
C PRO A 172 14.49 -6.76 33.51
N ASP A 173 13.36 -6.78 32.79
CA ASP A 173 13.07 -7.25 31.43
C ASP A 173 13.88 -6.54 30.32
N ILE A 174 15.20 -6.44 30.49
CA ILE A 174 16.15 -5.94 29.50
C ILE A 174 16.42 -7.11 28.56
N LEU A 175 16.11 -6.90 27.27
CA LEU A 175 16.32 -7.91 26.24
C LEU A 175 17.83 -8.22 26.15
N ASP A 176 18.17 -9.51 26.17
CA ASP A 176 19.54 -9.95 25.92
C ASP A 176 19.84 -9.80 24.42
N ILE A 177 20.39 -8.63 24.07
CA ILE A 177 20.69 -8.23 22.69
C ILE A 177 22.11 -8.69 22.30
N SER A 178 22.83 -9.41 23.16
CA SER A 178 24.24 -9.78 22.93
C SER A 178 24.46 -10.52 21.61
N ASN A 179 23.46 -11.27 21.15
CA ASN A 179 23.53 -12.12 19.96
C ASN A 179 22.81 -11.50 18.75
N TRP A 180 22.34 -10.27 18.83
CA TRP A 180 21.60 -9.62 17.76
C TRP A 180 22.55 -8.95 16.79
N ASN A 181 22.08 -8.79 15.55
CA ASN A 181 22.86 -8.11 14.52
C ASN A 181 22.98 -6.60 14.83
N VAL A 182 24.13 -6.18 15.38
CA VAL A 182 24.41 -4.81 15.85
C VAL A 182 24.02 -3.72 14.85
N PRO A 183 24.43 -3.75 13.56
CA PRO A 183 24.03 -2.71 12.61
C PRO A 183 22.52 -2.65 12.37
N ARG A 184 21.79 -3.78 12.41
CA ARG A 184 20.33 -3.79 12.29
C ARG A 184 19.66 -3.17 13.51
N VAL A 185 20.18 -3.45 14.70
CA VAL A 185 19.71 -2.81 15.94
C VAL A 185 19.98 -1.30 15.92
N ALA A 186 21.14 -0.88 15.42
CA ALA A 186 21.47 0.54 15.26
C ALA A 186 20.51 1.24 14.26
N ALA A 187 20.19 0.59 13.13
CA ALA A 187 19.20 1.08 12.17
C ALA A 187 17.81 1.20 12.81
N ALA A 188 17.35 0.18 13.55
CA ALA A 188 16.10 0.22 14.28
C ALA A 188 16.05 1.41 15.26
N LYS A 189 17.12 1.61 16.04
CA LYS A 189 17.27 2.74 16.97
C LYS A 189 17.17 4.09 16.25
N ARG A 190 17.81 4.25 15.08
CA ARG A 190 17.72 5.47 14.26
C ARG A 190 16.28 5.77 13.87
N HIS A 191 15.53 4.77 13.41
CA HIS A 191 14.13 4.94 13.03
C HIS A 191 13.23 5.26 14.22
N PHE A 192 13.40 4.61 15.38
CA PHE A 192 12.63 4.96 16.57
C PHE A 192 12.90 6.39 17.05
N ARG A 193 14.16 6.85 17.01
CA ARG A 193 14.49 8.25 17.33
C ARG A 193 13.84 9.22 16.34
N ARG A 194 13.85 8.91 15.04
CA ARG A 194 13.17 9.72 14.01
C ARG A 194 11.66 9.77 14.26
N ALA A 195 11.03 8.64 14.61
CA ALA A 195 9.62 8.58 14.95
C ALA A 195 9.27 9.46 16.17
N ILE A 196 10.12 9.50 17.21
CA ILE A 196 9.95 10.37 18.38
C ILE A 196 10.18 11.85 18.02
N ALA A 197 11.14 12.14 17.14
CA ALA A 197 11.39 13.51 16.69
C ALA A 197 10.19 14.09 15.92
N LEU A 198 9.50 13.26 15.14
CA LEU A 198 8.29 13.63 14.40
C LEU A 198 7.04 13.66 15.30
N ASP A 199 6.93 12.70 16.23
CA ASP A 199 5.85 12.60 17.21
C ASP A 199 6.41 12.37 18.63
N PRO A 200 6.63 13.45 19.41
CA PRO A 200 7.15 13.34 20.78
C PRO A 200 6.24 12.56 21.75
N GLY A 201 4.96 12.40 21.39
CA GLY A 201 3.95 11.64 22.14
C GLY A 201 4.02 10.12 21.90
N ASN A 202 4.88 9.65 21.00
CA ASN A 202 5.00 8.25 20.63
C ASN A 202 5.66 7.40 21.73
N GLY A 203 4.85 7.01 22.72
CA GLY A 203 5.29 6.18 23.84
C GLY A 203 5.76 4.78 23.43
N PHE A 204 5.31 4.28 22.28
CA PHE A 204 5.73 2.98 21.76
C PHE A 204 7.21 3.00 21.33
N ALA A 205 7.61 4.01 20.54
CA ALA A 205 9.02 4.18 20.15
C ALA A 205 9.92 4.39 21.37
N ARG A 206 9.48 5.19 22.35
CA ARG A 206 10.23 5.43 23.59
C ARG A 206 10.42 4.15 24.39
N GLY A 207 9.34 3.39 24.61
CA GLY A 207 9.41 2.11 25.32
C GLY A 207 10.33 1.09 24.66
N TRP A 208 10.44 1.09 23.32
CA TRP A 208 11.43 0.25 22.63
C TRP A 208 12.86 0.74 22.82
N LEU A 209 13.12 2.06 22.76
CA LEU A 209 14.47 2.58 23.02
C LEU A 209 14.93 2.28 24.45
N ASP A 210 14.05 2.44 25.43
CA ASP A 210 14.34 2.13 26.84
C ASP A 210 14.71 0.64 27.00
N ARG A 211 13.93 -0.27 26.37
CA ARG A 211 14.21 -1.72 26.37
C ARG A 211 15.50 -2.11 25.66
N LEU A 212 15.92 -1.34 24.65
CA LEU A 212 17.16 -1.57 23.91
C LEU A 212 18.40 -0.98 24.62
N GLY A 213 18.25 -0.58 25.89
CA GLY A 213 19.31 0.01 26.70
C GLY A 213 19.77 1.38 26.18
N CYS A 214 18.91 2.09 25.43
CA CYS A 214 19.18 3.45 25.02
C CYS A 214 18.63 4.41 26.06
N ASP A 215 19.35 4.56 27.17
CA ASP A 215 19.11 5.67 28.08
C ASP A 215 19.25 6.99 27.30
N THR A 216 18.40 7.94 27.66
CA THR A 216 18.05 9.18 26.95
C THR A 216 19.18 10.21 26.83
N ILE A 217 20.44 9.78 26.92
CA ILE A 217 21.63 10.64 27.01
C ILE A 217 22.43 10.57 25.71
N GLU A 218 21.79 11.01 24.63
CA GLU A 218 22.51 11.54 23.48
C GLU A 218 21.65 12.64 22.87
N ASN A 219 21.35 13.65 23.70
CA ASN A 219 21.09 15.00 23.22
C ASN A 219 22.39 15.54 22.61
N GLN A 220 22.89 14.93 21.53
CA GLN A 220 23.68 15.73 20.60
C GLN A 220 22.67 16.57 19.83
N PRO A 221 22.62 17.90 20.04
CA PRO A 221 21.93 18.74 19.10
C PRO A 221 22.55 18.43 17.74
N VAL A 222 21.73 17.95 16.81
CA VAL A 222 22.10 17.91 15.40
C VAL A 222 22.45 19.37 15.09
N MET A 223 23.76 19.67 15.06
CA MET A 223 24.27 20.88 14.45
C MET A 223 23.69 20.88 13.06
N SER A 224 22.63 21.68 12.89
CA SER A 224 22.26 22.19 11.58
C SER A 224 23.57 22.75 11.05
N GLY A 225 24.12 22.08 10.04
CA GLY A 225 25.42 22.45 9.49
C GLY A 225 25.45 23.96 9.21
N PRO A 226 26.59 24.63 9.41
CA PRO A 226 26.70 26.04 9.11
C PRO A 226 26.30 26.22 7.65
N ARG A 227 25.19 26.94 7.45
CA ARG A 227 24.83 27.56 6.18
C ARG A 227 26.00 28.49 5.88
N ALA A 228 26.93 28.02 5.05
CA ALA A 228 28.00 28.84 4.51
C ALA A 228 27.35 30.00 3.75
N THR A 229 27.25 31.13 4.43
CA THR A 229 27.24 32.46 3.83
C THR A 229 28.66 32.68 3.35
N GLU A 230 28.93 32.33 2.09
CA GLU A 230 30.00 32.94 1.31
C GLU A 230 29.29 33.96 0.41
N ASP A 231 29.13 35.15 0.99
CA ASP A 231 28.94 36.39 0.26
C ASP A 231 30.33 36.91 -0.18
N GLU A 232 30.33 37.64 -1.29
CA GLU A 232 31.38 38.54 -1.81
C GLU A 232 32.47 37.89 -2.69
N ASP A 233 32.33 38.04 -4.02
CA ASP A 233 33.03 39.15 -4.69
C ASP A 233 32.48 39.42 -6.11
N GLU A 234 32.32 40.72 -6.35
CA GLU A 234 31.90 41.37 -7.58
C GLU A 234 33.00 41.26 -8.65
N GLU A 235 32.64 40.90 -9.89
CA GLU A 235 33.43 41.33 -11.04
C GLU A 235 32.48 41.75 -12.18
N GLU A 236 32.31 43.07 -12.30
CA GLU A 236 31.80 43.76 -13.48
C GLU A 236 32.70 43.45 -14.69
N GLY A 237 32.08 43.09 -15.82
CA GLY A 237 32.83 42.89 -17.05
C GLY A 237 31.98 42.59 -18.30
N GLU A 238 31.50 43.67 -18.91
CA GLU A 238 31.57 43.89 -20.36
C GLU A 238 30.61 43.14 -21.31
N SER A 239 29.48 43.80 -21.56
CA SER A 239 28.87 44.10 -22.87
C SER A 239 29.42 43.42 -24.14
N LYS A 240 28.63 42.54 -24.76
CA LYS A 240 28.42 42.46 -26.23
C LYS A 240 26.97 42.04 -26.48
N GLU A 241 26.10 42.97 -26.87
CA GLU A 241 25.91 43.41 -28.25
C GLU A 241 25.25 42.33 -29.13
N GLY A 242 23.93 42.48 -29.26
CA GLY A 242 23.18 42.29 -30.50
C GLY A 242 23.36 40.99 -31.27
N GLN A 243 22.39 40.08 -31.12
CA GLN A 243 21.87 39.39 -32.30
C GLN A 243 20.42 38.98 -32.11
N ASP A 244 19.54 39.79 -32.71
CA ASP A 244 18.20 39.40 -33.10
C ASP A 244 18.29 38.17 -34.01
N ILE A 245 17.82 37.03 -33.50
CA ILE A 245 17.46 35.87 -34.34
C ILE A 245 15.97 35.65 -34.19
N ILE A 246 15.24 36.35 -35.06
CA ILE A 246 13.93 35.95 -35.56
C ILE A 246 14.16 34.63 -36.30
N MET A 247 13.71 33.49 -35.77
CA MET A 247 13.44 32.31 -36.59
C MET A 247 12.15 31.61 -36.16
N ALA A 248 11.21 31.68 -37.10
CA ALA A 248 10.32 30.61 -37.55
C ALA A 248 9.67 29.74 -36.47
N ARG A 249 8.40 30.06 -36.30
CA ARG A 249 7.29 29.15 -36.03
C ARG A 249 7.31 27.98 -37.05
N ASP A 250 7.91 26.87 -36.66
CA ASP A 250 7.75 25.59 -37.36
C ASP A 250 6.65 24.78 -36.66
N GLU A 251 5.50 24.78 -37.31
CA GLU A 251 4.36 23.91 -37.06
C GLU A 251 4.67 22.54 -37.67
N ASP A 252 5.38 21.66 -36.95
CA ASP A 252 5.52 20.27 -37.35
C ASP A 252 4.64 19.35 -36.49
N HIS A 253 3.60 18.89 -37.17
CA HIS A 253 2.66 17.86 -36.78
C HIS A 253 3.34 16.49 -36.67
N ASP A 254 3.75 16.08 -35.48
CA ASP A 254 4.00 14.66 -35.20
C ASP A 254 2.70 13.96 -34.80
N LEU A 255 1.94 13.61 -35.82
CA LEU A 255 0.93 12.55 -35.79
C LEU A 255 1.61 11.23 -35.44
N ILE A 256 1.63 10.88 -34.16
CA ILE A 256 1.92 9.50 -33.74
C ILE A 256 0.76 8.64 -34.25
N ALA A 257 1.00 8.00 -35.39
CA ALA A 257 0.16 6.97 -35.96
C ALA A 257 -0.02 5.84 -34.94
N LEU A 258 -1.25 5.70 -34.44
CA LEU A 258 -1.68 4.50 -33.75
C LEU A 258 -1.62 3.33 -34.75
N PRO A 259 -0.99 2.19 -34.41
CA PRO A 259 -1.07 1.01 -35.24
C PRO A 259 -2.50 0.45 -35.19
N THR A 260 -3.32 0.86 -36.17
CA THR A 260 -4.40 0.05 -36.71
C THR A 260 -3.77 -1.14 -37.42
N ASN A 261 -3.87 -2.31 -36.81
CA ASN A 261 -4.06 -3.64 -37.40
C ASN A 261 -3.72 -4.68 -36.31
N MET A 262 -4.71 -5.02 -35.49
CA MET A 262 -4.74 -6.35 -34.89
C MET A 262 -5.77 -7.14 -35.70
N ASP A 263 -5.22 -7.89 -36.66
CA ASP A 263 -5.92 -8.97 -37.33
C ASP A 263 -6.48 -9.91 -36.25
N ILE A 264 -7.81 -9.96 -36.21
CA ILE A 264 -8.55 -10.97 -35.46
C ILE A 264 -8.47 -12.22 -36.33
N ASP A 265 -7.51 -13.09 -36.02
CA ASP A 265 -7.53 -14.47 -36.45
C ASP A 265 -8.74 -15.14 -35.80
N SER A 266 -9.82 -15.19 -36.58
CA SER A 266 -10.99 -16.00 -36.33
C SER A 266 -10.66 -17.43 -36.74
N ASP A 267 -9.93 -18.14 -35.87
CA ASP A 267 -9.85 -19.59 -35.96
C ASP A 267 -11.14 -20.17 -35.36
N ASP A 268 -12.02 -20.51 -36.29
CA ASP A 268 -13.03 -21.54 -36.18
C ASP A 268 -12.40 -22.81 -35.57
N ASP A 269 -12.84 -23.19 -34.37
CA ASP A 269 -12.74 -24.57 -33.92
C ASP A 269 -14.13 -25.04 -33.47
N ASP A 270 -14.79 -25.67 -34.44
CA ASP A 270 -15.90 -26.59 -34.30
C ASP A 270 -15.59 -27.65 -33.23
N LEU A 271 -16.25 -27.57 -32.08
CA LEU A 271 -16.46 -28.75 -31.23
C LEU A 271 -17.94 -28.89 -30.88
N ASP A 272 -18.62 -29.40 -31.89
CA ASP A 272 -19.78 -30.26 -31.84
C ASP A 272 -19.63 -31.32 -30.71
N SER A 273 -20.45 -31.27 -29.67
CA SER A 273 -20.91 -32.49 -28.97
C SER A 273 -21.98 -32.23 -27.90
N ALA A 274 -23.02 -33.06 -27.99
CA ALA A 274 -23.93 -33.47 -26.92
C ALA A 274 -25.07 -32.50 -26.51
N ARG A 275 -26.09 -32.44 -27.36
CA ARG A 275 -27.50 -32.30 -26.94
C ARG A 275 -27.94 -33.53 -26.14
N PRO A 276 -28.50 -33.39 -24.91
CA PRO A 276 -29.30 -34.44 -24.30
C PRO A 276 -30.78 -34.28 -24.67
N SER A 277 -31.23 -35.23 -25.49
CA SER A 277 -32.50 -35.95 -25.46
C SER A 277 -33.69 -35.38 -24.66
N LYS A 278 -34.80 -35.18 -25.39
CA LYS A 278 -36.16 -34.88 -24.94
C LYS A 278 -36.65 -35.87 -23.88
N ARG A 279 -37.18 -35.38 -22.76
CA ARG A 279 -38.05 -36.16 -21.86
C ARG A 279 -39.48 -36.22 -22.40
N PRO A 280 -40.15 -37.39 -22.38
CA PRO A 280 -41.55 -37.52 -22.77
C PRO A 280 -42.50 -36.99 -21.69
N ARG A 281 -43.55 -36.28 -22.13
CA ARG A 281 -44.73 -35.94 -21.32
C ARG A 281 -45.54 -37.21 -21.07
N GLY A 282 -45.73 -37.56 -19.81
CA GLY A 282 -46.75 -38.51 -19.40
C GLY A 282 -48.13 -37.84 -19.40
N HIS A 283 -49.06 -38.42 -20.16
CA HIS A 283 -50.49 -38.33 -19.92
C HIS A 283 -50.93 -39.73 -19.49
N THR A 284 -51.52 -39.82 -18.30
CA THR A 284 -52.35 -40.94 -17.89
C THR A 284 -53.71 -40.37 -17.52
N GLU A 285 -54.71 -41.13 -17.96
CA GLU A 285 -56.16 -40.94 -17.87
C GLU A 285 -56.69 -40.69 -16.45
#